data_AF-A0A3N5I8J0-F1
#
_entry.id   AF-A0A3N5I8J0-F1
#
_cell.length_a   1.000
_cell.length_b   1.000
_cell.length_c   1.000
_cell.angle_alpha   90.00
_cell.angle_beta   90.00
_cell.angle_gamma   90.00
#
_symmetry.space_group_name_H-M   'P 1'
#
loop_
_entity.id
_entity.type
_entity.pdbx_description
1 polymer ?
#
loop_
_entity_poly.entity_id
_entity_poly.type
_entity_poly.pdbx_seq_one_letter_code
_entity_poly.pdbx_strand_id
1 'polypeptide(L)'
;MWLLALVSARLLHYTPVEMTPATRLVIVFVVDGLRPDSITAEDTPTLFRLRAEGVDFANGHAVFPTVTRVNAAALVTGMQPGTNGILGNQMYVPAVEPARAFGTDDHRSLLALDHATGGRLVLGRTLAERLHARGLDLAAVSSGSTGSAVLTNPRAAAGIGVLINGYL
;
A
#
# COMPACT_ATOMS: atom_id res chain seq x y z
N MET A 1 17.06 14.93 2.73
CA MET A 1 16.41 14.99 1.40
C MET A 1 17.46 14.65 0.37
N TRP A 2 17.44 13.42 -0.16
CA TRP A 2 18.27 13.01 -1.29
C TRP A 2 17.36 12.25 -2.26
N LEU A 3 17.38 12.69 -3.51
CA LEU A 3 16.59 12.16 -4.63
C LEU A 3 17.53 11.30 -5.48
N LEU A 4 17.12 10.11 -5.90
CA LEU A 4 17.81 9.34 -6.93
C LEU A 4 16.77 8.90 -7.96
N ALA A 5 16.92 9.40 -9.19
CA ALA A 5 16.11 9.03 -10.35
C ALA A 5 16.93 8.08 -11.23
N LEU A 6 16.33 6.96 -11.66
CA LEU A 6 16.88 6.05 -12.65
C LEU A 6 16.02 6.17 -13.92
N VAL A 7 16.63 6.63 -15.02
CA VAL A 7 16.04 6.63 -16.36
C VAL A 7 16.77 5.58 -17.17
N SER A 8 16.06 4.58 -17.70
CA SER A 8 16.60 3.69 -18.73
C SER A 8 16.14 4.19 -20.10
N ALA A 9 17.10 4.48 -20.98
CA ALA A 9 16.83 4.83 -22.37
C ALA A 9 17.11 3.60 -23.25
N ARG A 10 16.11 3.12 -24.00
CA ARG A 10 16.35 2.30 -25.19
C ARG A 10 16.17 3.16 -26.44
N LEU A 11 17.25 3.34 -27.19
CA LEU A 11 17.23 3.86 -28.56
C LEU A 11 16.67 2.78 -29.49
N LEU A 12 15.44 2.97 -29.99
CA LEU A 12 14.91 2.22 -31.13
C LEU A 12 14.05 3.15 -32.00
N HIS A 13 14.44 3.26 -33.27
CA HIS A 13 13.71 3.68 -34.46
C HIS A 13 12.49 4.61 -34.30
N TYR A 14 12.62 5.83 -34.85
CA TYR A 14 11.52 6.78 -35.01
C TYR A 14 10.50 6.24 -36.02
N THR A 15 9.44 5.67 -35.48
CA THR A 15 8.16 5.45 -36.15
C THR A 15 7.25 6.55 -35.57
N PRO A 16 6.40 7.24 -36.35
CA PRO A 16 5.52 8.26 -35.80
C PRO A 16 4.69 7.64 -34.66
N VAL A 17 4.99 8.06 -33.44
CA VAL A 17 4.30 7.63 -32.24
C VAL A 17 2.93 8.25 -32.32
N GLU A 18 1.89 7.42 -32.51
CA GLU A 18 0.56 7.78 -32.02
C GLU A 18 0.76 8.23 -30.58
N MET A 19 0.46 9.50 -30.29
CA MET A 19 0.55 10.05 -28.95
C MET A 19 -0.38 9.22 -28.06
N THR A 20 0.16 8.19 -27.43
CA THR A 20 -0.51 7.48 -26.35
C THR A 20 -0.84 8.57 -25.33
N PRO A 21 -2.09 8.70 -24.88
CA PRO A 21 -2.45 9.69 -23.88
C PRO A 21 -1.42 9.64 -22.76
N ALA A 22 -0.78 10.78 -22.44
CA ALA A 22 0.30 10.83 -21.46
C ALA A 22 -0.08 10.01 -20.24
N THR A 23 0.71 8.98 -19.93
CA THR A 23 0.42 8.05 -18.82
C THR A 23 0.16 8.85 -17.55
N ARG A 24 -1.09 8.84 -17.08
CA ARG A 24 -1.48 9.61 -15.90
C ARG A 24 -0.86 8.98 -14.66
N LEU A 25 0.09 9.68 -14.04
CA LEU A 25 0.62 9.31 -12.73
C LEU A 25 -0.43 9.63 -11.65
N VAL A 26 -0.81 8.62 -10.87
CA VAL A 26 -1.69 8.78 -9.70
C VAL A 26 -0.89 8.48 -8.45
N ILE A 27 -0.84 9.43 -7.52
CA ILE A 27 -0.13 9.27 -6.24
C ILE A 27 -1.18 9.15 -5.14
N VAL A 28 -1.15 8.02 -4.43
CA VAL A 28 -1.86 7.84 -3.17
C VAL A 28 -0.86 8.05 -2.04
N PHE A 29 -0.96 9.19 -1.37
CA PHE A 29 -0.08 9.55 -0.25
C PHE A 29 -0.78 9.29 1.07
N VAL A 30 -0.15 8.49 1.94
CA VAL A 30 -0.71 8.07 3.23
C VAL A 30 0.22 8.53 4.35
N VAL A 31 -0.34 9.25 5.31
CA VAL A 31 0.37 9.68 6.54
C VAL A 31 -0.27 8.93 7.71
N ASP A 32 0.48 8.02 8.32
CA ASP A 32 -0.02 7.24 9.46
C ASP A 32 -0.25 8.16 10.67
N GLY A 33 -1.36 7.94 11.37
CA GLY A 33 -1.76 8.74 12.54
C GLY A 33 -2.17 10.19 12.28
N LEU A 34 -2.30 10.64 11.01
CA LEU A 34 -2.70 12.01 10.71
C LEU A 34 -4.19 12.25 10.99
N ARG A 35 -4.48 12.91 12.11
CA ARG A 35 -5.85 13.31 12.45
C ARG A 35 -6.30 14.48 11.58
N PRO A 36 -7.57 14.52 11.12
CA PRO A 36 -8.05 15.60 10.25
C PRO A 36 -7.93 17.01 10.84
N ASP A 37 -8.07 17.15 12.16
CA ASP A 37 -7.95 18.41 12.89
C ASP A 37 -6.50 18.83 13.16
N SER A 38 -5.52 17.94 12.93
CA SER A 38 -4.09 18.29 12.93
C SER A 38 -3.65 18.97 11.62
N ILE A 39 -4.53 19.07 10.62
CA ILE A 39 -4.23 19.75 9.37
C ILE A 39 -4.59 21.24 9.50
N THR A 40 -3.60 22.03 9.89
CA THR A 40 -3.69 23.49 10.07
C THR A 40 -2.81 24.23 9.07
N ALA A 41 -3.09 25.52 8.83
CA ALA A 41 -2.28 26.38 7.97
C ALA A 41 -0.88 26.66 8.55
N GLU A 42 -0.74 26.59 9.87
CA GLU A 42 0.52 26.82 10.59
C GLU A 42 1.42 25.58 10.58
N ASP A 43 0.89 24.42 11.00
CA ASP A 43 1.69 23.20 11.19
C ASP A 43 1.88 22.42 9.89
N THR A 44 0.88 22.45 9.01
CA THR A 44 0.84 21.63 7.78
C THR A 44 0.43 22.44 6.54
N PRO A 45 1.10 23.56 6.23
CA PRO A 45 0.66 24.51 5.20
C PRO A 45 0.39 23.86 3.84
N THR A 46 1.19 22.88 3.44
CA THR A 46 0.99 22.14 2.18
C THR A 46 -0.26 21.26 2.19
N LEU A 47 -0.52 20.53 3.28
CA LEU A 47 -1.70 19.66 3.38
C LEU A 47 -2.98 20.49 3.56
N PHE A 48 -2.90 21.59 4.30
CA PHE A 48 -3.98 22.55 4.43
C PHE A 48 -4.37 23.13 3.07
N ARG A 49 -3.38 23.56 2.27
CA ARG A 49 -3.60 24.05 0.91
C ARG A 49 -4.17 22.98 -0.02
N LEU A 50 -3.65 21.74 0.05
CA LEU A 50 -4.17 20.62 -0.74
C LEU A 50 -5.65 20.32 -0.42
N ARG A 51 -6.04 20.37 0.85
CA ARG A 51 -7.44 20.23 1.28
C ARG A 51 -8.30 21.36 0.72
N ALA A 52 -7.82 22.60 0.77
CA ALA A 52 -8.58 23.78 0.34
C ALA A 52 -8.74 23.89 -1.19
N GLU A 53 -7.71 23.49 -1.95
CA GLU A 53 -7.71 23.51 -3.42
C GLU A 53 -8.32 22.24 -4.05
N GLY A 54 -8.46 21.17 -3.26
CA GLY A 54 -8.91 19.85 -3.70
C GLY A 54 -10.32 19.49 -3.27
N VAL A 55 -10.58 18.18 -3.17
CA VAL A 55 -11.83 17.62 -2.64
C VAL A 55 -11.55 17.03 -1.27
N ASP A 56 -12.27 17.51 -0.26
CA ASP A 56 -12.21 16.99 1.11
C ASP A 56 -13.40 16.06 1.41
N PHE A 57 -13.10 14.84 1.84
CA PHE A 57 -14.11 13.86 2.25
C PHE A 57 -14.34 13.96 3.76
N ALA A 58 -15.16 14.93 4.18
CA ALA A 58 -15.39 15.26 5.60
C ALA A 58 -15.97 14.10 6.45
N ASN A 59 -16.54 13.07 5.81
CA ASN A 59 -17.13 11.89 6.47
C ASN A 59 -16.34 10.60 6.19
N GLY A 60 -15.04 10.73 5.86
CA GLY A 60 -14.13 9.61 5.68
C GLY A 60 -13.64 9.06 7.02
N HIS A 61 -13.68 7.74 7.18
CA HIS A 61 -13.28 7.08 8.43
C HIS A 61 -12.41 5.86 8.16
N ALA A 62 -11.52 5.58 9.11
CA ALA A 62 -10.76 4.33 9.16
C ALA A 62 -11.69 3.12 9.35
N VAL A 63 -11.25 1.95 8.90
CA VAL A 63 -11.94 0.69 9.20
C VAL A 63 -11.68 0.26 10.65
N PHE A 64 -12.61 -0.50 11.23
CA PHE A 64 -12.45 -1.04 12.59
C PHE A 64 -11.83 -2.46 12.55
N PRO A 65 -10.83 -2.78 13.40
CA PRO A 65 -10.20 -1.88 14.38
C PRO A 65 -9.26 -0.86 13.72
N THR A 66 -9.20 0.35 14.29
CA THR A 66 -8.47 1.49 13.74
C THR A 66 -6.97 1.41 14.01
N VAL A 67 -6.33 0.37 13.46
CA VAL A 67 -4.88 0.12 13.58
C VAL A 67 -4.23 0.06 12.20
N THR A 68 -2.94 0.37 12.13
CA THR A 68 -2.17 0.54 10.89
C THR A 68 -2.33 -0.63 9.91
N ARG A 69 -2.09 -1.88 10.34
CA ARG A 69 -2.04 -3.02 9.40
C ARG A 69 -3.42 -3.38 8.84
N VAL A 70 -4.46 -3.16 9.64
CA VAL A 70 -5.85 -3.37 9.23
C VAL A 70 -6.25 -2.33 8.17
N ASN A 71 -5.89 -1.07 8.37
CA ASN A 71 -6.18 0.00 7.41
C ASN A 71 -5.34 -0.13 6.14
N ALA A 72 -4.08 -0.56 6.22
CA ALA A 72 -3.24 -0.84 5.05
C ALA A 72 -3.87 -1.92 4.16
N ALA A 73 -4.29 -3.04 4.75
CA ALA A 73 -4.95 -4.12 4.03
C ALA A 73 -6.29 -3.67 3.41
N ALA A 74 -7.09 -2.88 4.15
CA ALA A 74 -8.34 -2.33 3.63
C ALA A 74 -8.11 -1.37 2.46
N LEU A 75 -7.09 -0.50 2.54
CA LEU A 75 -6.75 0.46 1.49
C LEU A 75 -6.41 -0.24 0.16
N VAL A 76 -5.62 -1.32 0.21
CA VAL A 76 -5.19 -2.00 -1.01
C VAL A 76 -6.19 -3.01 -1.54
N THR A 77 -7.21 -3.39 -0.76
CA THR A 77 -8.23 -4.35 -1.18
C THR A 77 -9.59 -3.71 -1.45
N GLY A 78 -9.90 -2.59 -0.81
CA GLY A 78 -11.24 -2.01 -0.73
C GLY A 78 -12.20 -2.84 0.14
N MET A 79 -11.68 -3.75 0.98
CA MET A 79 -12.49 -4.72 1.73
C MET A 79 -12.33 -4.55 3.23
N GLN A 80 -13.40 -4.87 3.96
CA GLN A 80 -13.39 -4.87 5.43
C GLN A 80 -12.46 -5.96 5.98
N PRO A 81 -11.94 -5.81 7.21
CA PRO A 81 -10.97 -6.74 7.82
C PRO A 81 -11.46 -8.20 7.85
N GLY A 82 -12.75 -8.40 8.17
CA GLY A 82 -13.37 -9.73 8.17
C GLY A 82 -13.41 -10.40 6.78
N THR A 83 -13.20 -9.64 5.70
CA THR A 83 -13.14 -10.15 4.33
C THR A 83 -11.70 -10.23 3.80
N ASN A 84 -10.85 -9.25 4.11
CA ASN A 84 -9.46 -9.24 3.63
C ASN A 84 -8.52 -10.14 4.45
N GLY A 85 -8.89 -10.51 5.68
CA GLY A 85 -8.17 -11.46 6.54
C GLY A 85 -7.12 -10.84 7.48
N ILE A 86 -6.85 -9.55 7.39
CA ILE A 86 -5.90 -8.84 8.28
C ILE A 86 -6.69 -8.17 9.40
N LEU A 87 -6.69 -8.79 10.58
CA LEU A 87 -7.57 -8.45 11.69
C LEU A 87 -6.92 -7.56 12.76
N GLY A 88 -5.60 -7.37 12.72
CA GLY A 88 -4.90 -6.59 13.74
C GLY A 88 -3.42 -6.34 13.46
N ASN A 89 -2.82 -5.49 14.30
CA ASN A 89 -1.36 -5.34 14.35
C ASN A 89 -0.66 -6.56 14.97
N GLN A 90 -1.42 -7.37 15.72
CA GLN A 90 -1.06 -8.71 16.14
C GLN A 90 -2.17 -9.67 15.79
N MET A 91 -1.81 -10.90 15.43
CA MET A 91 -2.76 -11.95 15.08
C MET A 91 -2.33 -13.26 15.71
N TYR A 92 -3.30 -14.09 16.09
CA TYR A 92 -3.06 -15.46 16.48
C TYR A 92 -3.55 -16.39 15.38
N VAL A 93 -2.60 -17.09 14.74
CA VAL A 93 -2.88 -18.12 13.74
C VAL A 93 -1.99 -19.30 14.10
N PRO A 94 -2.53 -20.42 14.62
CA PRO A 94 -1.73 -21.55 15.08
C PRO A 94 -0.79 -22.14 14.03
N ALA A 95 -1.16 -22.04 12.74
CA ALA A 95 -0.33 -22.48 11.61
C ALA A 95 0.91 -21.59 11.37
N VAL A 96 0.94 -20.38 11.94
CA VAL A 96 2.06 -19.43 11.84
C VAL A 96 2.89 -19.46 13.12
N GLU A 97 2.24 -19.31 14.27
CA GLU A 97 2.84 -19.36 15.61
C GLU A 97 1.87 -20.09 16.55
N PRO A 98 2.14 -21.37 16.90
CA PRO A 98 1.23 -22.17 17.71
C PRO A 98 1.01 -21.62 19.12
N ALA A 99 2.02 -20.97 19.71
CA ALA A 99 2.03 -20.68 21.14
C ALA A 99 1.50 -19.29 21.50
N ARG A 100 1.45 -18.34 20.57
CA ARG A 100 1.14 -16.93 20.87
C ARG A 100 0.76 -16.11 19.63
N ALA A 101 0.26 -14.90 19.83
CA ALA A 101 0.08 -13.95 18.74
C ALA A 101 1.44 -13.48 18.18
N PHE A 102 1.51 -13.31 16.86
CA PHE A 102 2.65 -12.73 16.15
C PHE A 102 2.34 -11.29 15.71
N GLY A 103 3.38 -10.49 15.53
CA GLY A 103 3.28 -9.12 15.02
C GLY A 103 3.21 -9.08 13.50
N THR A 104 2.30 -8.26 12.95
CA THR A 104 2.17 -8.04 11.50
C THR A 104 3.11 -6.93 10.97
N ASP A 105 4.02 -6.43 11.80
CA ASP A 105 5.07 -5.47 11.46
C ASP A 105 6.33 -6.11 10.86
N ASP A 106 6.52 -7.42 11.01
CA ASP A 106 7.62 -8.16 10.40
C ASP A 106 7.13 -8.93 9.17
N HIS A 107 7.72 -8.62 8.00
CA HIS A 107 7.41 -9.31 6.76
C HIS A 107 7.58 -10.83 6.85
N ARG A 108 8.49 -11.36 7.67
CA ARG A 108 8.69 -12.82 7.79
C ARG A 108 7.45 -13.51 8.35
N SER A 109 6.82 -12.88 9.34
CA SER A 109 5.56 -13.37 9.92
C SER A 109 4.43 -13.31 8.88
N LEU A 110 4.43 -12.29 8.02
CA LEU A 110 3.46 -12.19 6.93
C LEU A 110 3.71 -13.20 5.81
N LEU A 111 4.96 -13.53 5.49
CA LEU A 111 5.27 -14.60 4.53
C LEU A 111 4.86 -15.98 5.06
N ALA A 112 5.05 -16.23 6.36
CA ALA A 112 4.54 -17.44 6.99
C ALA A 112 3.00 -17.51 6.94
N LEU A 113 2.32 -16.38 7.17
CA LEU A 113 0.87 -16.27 7.02
C LEU A 113 0.42 -16.48 5.56
N ASP A 114 1.13 -15.90 4.59
CA ASP A 114 0.88 -16.11 3.15
C ASP A 114 0.96 -17.61 2.80
N HIS A 115 2.01 -18.29 3.27
CA HIS A 115 2.15 -19.73 3.07
C HIS A 115 1.02 -20.54 3.74
N ALA A 116 0.67 -20.21 4.99
CA ALA A 116 -0.41 -20.85 5.74
C ALA A 116 -1.80 -20.62 5.12
N THR A 117 -1.95 -19.59 4.29
CA THR A 117 -3.20 -19.24 3.58
C THR A 117 -3.20 -19.64 2.10
N GLY A 118 -2.26 -20.51 1.69
CA GLY A 118 -2.18 -21.02 0.32
C GLY A 118 -1.66 -19.99 -0.69
N GLY A 119 -0.76 -19.11 -0.25
CA GLY A 119 -0.17 -18.05 -1.08
C GLY A 119 -1.05 -16.82 -1.23
N ARG A 120 -1.95 -16.55 -0.27
CA ARG A 120 -2.83 -15.36 -0.25
C ARG A 120 -2.86 -14.68 1.12
N LEU A 121 -1.83 -13.86 1.38
CA LEU A 121 -1.71 -13.01 2.56
C LEU A 121 -2.96 -12.17 2.82
N VAL A 122 -3.54 -11.60 1.76
CA VAL A 122 -4.87 -10.98 1.79
C VAL A 122 -5.82 -11.80 0.92
N LEU A 123 -7.02 -12.07 1.45
CA LEU A 123 -7.93 -13.07 0.87
C LEU A 123 -8.67 -12.59 -0.39
N GLY A 124 -8.59 -11.30 -0.70
CA GLY A 124 -9.28 -10.68 -1.83
C GLY A 124 -8.33 -10.06 -2.87
N ARG A 125 -8.87 -9.76 -4.04
CA ARG A 125 -8.12 -9.14 -5.13
C ARG A 125 -7.72 -7.69 -4.81
N THR A 126 -6.41 -7.47 -4.78
CA THR A 126 -5.76 -6.18 -4.49
C THR A 126 -5.87 -5.17 -5.63
N LEU A 127 -5.63 -3.89 -5.31
CA LEU A 127 -5.47 -2.80 -6.27
C LEU A 127 -4.37 -3.13 -7.29
N ALA A 128 -3.22 -3.64 -6.82
CA ALA A 128 -2.12 -4.05 -7.68
C ALA A 128 -2.56 -5.10 -8.72
N GLU A 129 -3.28 -6.16 -8.30
CA GLU A 129 -3.80 -7.18 -9.23
C GLU A 129 -4.87 -6.63 -10.19
N ARG A 130 -5.62 -5.60 -9.80
CA ARG A 130 -6.64 -4.96 -10.65
C ARG A 130 -6.00 -4.04 -11.70
N LEU A 131 -4.93 -3.34 -11.33
CA LEU A 131 -4.13 -2.50 -12.21
C LEU A 131 -3.33 -3.37 -13.20
N HIS A 132 -2.63 -4.39 -12.69
CA HIS A 132 -1.81 -5.28 -13.52
C HIS A 132 -2.62 -5.99 -14.62
N ALA A 133 -3.83 -6.45 -14.31
CA ALA A 133 -4.71 -7.05 -15.31
C ALA A 133 -5.24 -6.08 -16.38
N ARG A 134 -4.99 -4.78 -16.22
CA ARG A 134 -5.26 -3.74 -17.21
C ARG A 134 -3.98 -3.18 -17.85
N GLY A 135 -2.84 -3.85 -17.66
CA GLY A 135 -1.54 -3.39 -18.15
C GLY A 135 -1.03 -2.13 -17.45
N LEU A 136 -1.47 -1.87 -16.21
CA LEU A 136 -1.01 -0.75 -15.39
C LEU A 136 -0.14 -1.26 -14.25
N ASP A 137 0.90 -0.50 -13.91
CA ASP A 137 1.82 -0.83 -12.84
C ASP A 137 1.51 -0.07 -11.55
N LEU A 138 1.75 -0.74 -10.42
CA LEU A 138 1.75 -0.12 -9.09
C LEU A 138 3.18 -0.15 -8.54
N ALA A 139 3.67 1.00 -8.10
CA ALA A 139 4.84 1.11 -7.25
C ALA A 139 4.38 1.46 -5.82
N ALA A 140 4.57 0.53 -4.89
CA ALA A 140 4.36 0.76 -3.47
C ALA A 140 5.69 1.18 -2.82
N VAL A 141 5.71 2.33 -2.17
CA VAL A 141 6.90 2.87 -1.49
C VAL A 141 6.53 3.12 -0.04
N SER A 142 7.31 2.57 0.88
CA SER A 142 7.04 2.71 2.32
C SER A 142 8.34 2.94 3.09
N SER A 143 8.31 3.89 4.03
CA SER A 143 9.35 4.07 5.05
C SER A 143 9.01 3.38 6.38
N GLY A 144 7.87 2.68 6.44
CA GLY A 144 7.43 1.95 7.64
C GLY A 144 8.16 0.62 7.84
N SER A 145 7.67 -0.16 8.80
CA SER A 145 8.18 -1.51 9.03
C SER A 145 8.03 -2.40 7.80
N THR A 146 8.84 -3.46 7.72
CA THR A 146 8.82 -4.40 6.57
C THR A 146 7.44 -5.02 6.36
N GLY A 147 6.74 -5.38 7.43
CA GLY A 147 5.37 -5.91 7.36
C GLY A 147 4.35 -4.87 6.88
N SER A 148 4.46 -3.61 7.31
CA SER A 148 3.61 -2.52 6.80
C SER A 148 3.82 -2.32 5.29
N ALA A 149 5.08 -2.34 4.83
CA ALA A 149 5.40 -2.25 3.42
C ALA A 149 4.83 -3.41 2.60
N VAL A 150 4.96 -4.66 3.07
CA VAL A 150 4.37 -5.81 2.37
C VAL A 150 2.86 -5.68 2.25
N LEU A 151 2.17 -5.13 3.25
CA LEU A 151 0.72 -4.93 3.18
C LEU A 151 0.28 -3.84 2.21
N THR A 152 1.15 -2.92 1.79
CA THR A 152 0.80 -1.93 0.74
C THR A 152 0.90 -2.50 -0.68
N ASN A 153 1.62 -3.61 -0.87
CA ASN A 153 1.51 -4.45 -2.06
C ASN A 153 1.83 -5.93 -1.75
N PRO A 154 0.83 -6.71 -1.27
CA PRO A 154 1.02 -8.12 -0.89
C PRO A 154 1.43 -9.03 -2.04
N ARG A 155 1.30 -8.57 -3.29
CA ARG A 155 1.55 -9.37 -4.50
C ARG A 155 2.86 -8.98 -5.20
N ALA A 156 3.63 -8.06 -4.64
CA ALA A 156 4.93 -7.66 -5.18
C ALA A 156 5.88 -8.86 -5.34
N ALA A 157 5.92 -9.76 -4.35
CA ALA A 157 6.75 -10.98 -4.40
C ALA A 157 6.33 -11.95 -5.52
N ALA A 158 5.10 -11.85 -6.01
CA ALA A 158 4.59 -12.62 -7.15
C ALA A 158 4.78 -11.87 -8.50
N GLY A 159 5.56 -10.79 -8.52
CA GLY A 159 5.84 -9.99 -9.72
C GLY A 159 4.72 -9.02 -10.11
N ILE A 160 3.73 -8.78 -9.23
CA ILE A 160 2.62 -7.85 -9.49
C ILE A 160 2.96 -6.48 -8.90
N GLY A 161 3.49 -5.61 -9.75
CA GLY A 161 4.00 -4.29 -9.34
C GLY A 161 5.34 -4.38 -8.60
N VAL A 162 5.77 -3.25 -8.04
CA VAL A 162 7.05 -3.12 -7.32
C VAL A 162 6.79 -2.67 -5.89
N LEU A 163 7.59 -3.18 -4.95
CA LEU A 163 7.62 -2.72 -3.56
C LEU A 163 9.01 -2.19 -3.24
N ILE A 164 9.08 -0.99 -2.65
CA ILE A 164 10.31 -0.33 -2.21
C ILE A 164 10.17 -0.01 -0.72
N ASN A 165 11.08 -0.54 0.09
CA ASN A 165 11.18 -0.25 1.52
C ASN A 165 12.65 -0.27 1.92
N GLY A 166 13.08 0.67 2.78
CA GLY A 166 14.48 0.78 3.18
C GLY A 166 14.99 -0.33 4.10
N TYR A 167 14.12 -1.24 4.54
CA TYR A 167 14.44 -2.34 5.47
C TYR A 167 14.24 -3.74 4.85
N LEU A 168 13.86 -3.82 3.57
CA LEU A 168 13.68 -5.07 2.83
C LEU A 168 14.91 -5.40 1.97
#